data_AF-A0A939VY93-F1
#
_entry.id   AF-A0A939VY93-F1
#
_cell.length_a   1.000
_cell.length_b   1.000
_cell.length_c   1.000
_cell.angle_alpha   90.00
_cell.angle_beta   90.00
_cell.angle_gamma   90.00
#
_symmetry.space_group_name_H-M   'P 1'
#
loop_
_entity.id
_entity.type
_entity.pdbx_description
1 polymer ?
#
loop_
_entity_poly.entity_id
_entity_poly.type
_entity_poly.pdbx_seq_one_letter_code
_entity_poly.pdbx_strand_id
1 'polypeptide(L)'
;MKNNRINWRIIVPALLLIAGTFLCINFRTLKMVWFMDSQTRSTESRFFMEPDTAYDLKKLKLSPAERNFAEGYFRGRDLAWHKNMYETHPEDKIFLAAYIDALSREPEGKDSELHPLLDKFRKLDPENAFPDFEEFLLVSNKALEAKWMSDDGQTQKLVYTIRDRALLEKSVLLFDRGLRKSFYDSCSSSLPDRLIRLLHLKDDPFGYLQRNVIAWGVSLSYLNRLREMVRHLLFYAETLHGEGKEAECWAILHSGPRLLRLLLKQDQGYLIEILVFYGLNRLYLEYAEKVGDREAAALYRQGEDFIQQYRKQKPEDRNIIQHGGIWSNMMIPGAAMQNPIPVWELTPERMINYLVIDELALAGFCVGVLLLWCLHAAIALCKRGEPVTFNLKSRLRIIGFGMLLPLAVFLLYTHVDFLSGREFYLRMNLDRLLLGIGLLLFSWIPLSGIIRNETRGKPFASYTRSMLLPLALLLFLTGAVLRPLLDYKIINYWKGDTLFRFTCTFDNEFRHSEYATAAENRAHDYLSAKLKMFMQGHSDAFSPGKETGK
;
A
#
# COMPACT_ATOMS: atom_id res chain seq x y z
N MET A 1 24.29 -60.85 -9.29
CA MET A 1 23.79 -59.57 -8.74
C MET A 1 24.66 -58.43 -9.26
N LYS A 2 24.18 -57.62 -10.23
CA LYS A 2 24.89 -56.42 -10.66
C LYS A 2 24.86 -55.43 -9.50
N ASN A 3 26.03 -55.16 -8.95
CA ASN A 3 26.23 -54.22 -7.85
C ASN A 3 25.69 -52.85 -8.30
N ASN A 4 24.51 -52.46 -7.79
CA ASN A 4 23.93 -51.11 -7.98
C ASN A 4 24.81 -50.12 -7.20
N ARG A 5 26.03 -49.87 -7.72
CA ARG A 5 26.87 -48.79 -7.22
C ARG A 5 26.15 -47.49 -7.54
N ILE A 6 25.60 -46.87 -6.50
CA ILE A 6 25.07 -45.51 -6.50
C ILE A 6 26.03 -44.64 -7.32
N ASN A 7 25.54 -44.09 -8.44
CA ASN A 7 26.37 -43.31 -9.34
C ASN A 7 26.52 -41.88 -8.79
N TRP A 8 27.43 -41.73 -7.83
CA TRP A 8 27.75 -40.46 -7.18
C TRP A 8 28.06 -39.32 -8.16
N ARG A 9 28.54 -39.65 -9.38
CA ARG A 9 28.82 -38.68 -10.44
C ARG A 9 27.58 -38.01 -11.03
N ILE A 10 26.40 -38.58 -10.81
CA ILE A 10 25.10 -38.01 -11.24
C ILE A 10 24.38 -37.38 -10.04
N ILE A 11 24.44 -38.04 -8.88
CA ILE A 11 23.71 -37.61 -7.68
C ILE A 11 24.28 -36.30 -7.12
N VAL A 12 25.61 -36.16 -7.07
CA VAL A 12 26.23 -34.93 -6.50
C VAL A 12 25.87 -33.68 -7.32
N PRO A 13 26.01 -33.66 -8.67
CA PRO A 13 25.56 -32.52 -9.47
C PRO A 13 24.07 -32.23 -9.31
N ALA A 14 23.22 -33.26 -9.24
CA ALA A 14 21.78 -33.08 -9.09
C ALA A 14 21.42 -32.45 -7.72
N LEU A 15 22.03 -32.92 -6.62
CA LEU A 15 21.83 -32.34 -5.30
C LEU A 15 22.32 -30.88 -5.22
N LEU A 16 23.50 -30.59 -5.79
CA LEU A 16 24.02 -29.23 -5.86
C LEU A 16 23.13 -28.32 -6.71
N LEU A 17 22.56 -28.84 -7.81
CA LEU A 17 21.65 -28.10 -8.66
C LEU A 17 20.36 -27.75 -7.91
N ILE A 18 19.77 -28.72 -7.20
CA ILE A 18 18.56 -28.51 -6.40
C ILE A 18 18.84 -27.49 -5.28
N ALA A 19 19.91 -27.68 -4.52
CA ALA A 19 20.30 -26.76 -3.45
C ALA A 19 20.58 -25.35 -4.00
N GLY A 20 21.33 -25.25 -5.10
CA GLY A 20 21.63 -23.98 -5.76
C GLY A 20 20.38 -23.28 -6.29
N THR A 21 19.42 -24.03 -6.83
CA THR A 21 18.13 -23.49 -7.28
C THR A 21 17.35 -22.91 -6.11
N PHE A 22 17.24 -23.66 -5.00
CA PHE A 22 16.60 -23.16 -3.79
C PHE A 22 17.30 -21.91 -3.26
N LEU A 23 18.64 -21.86 -3.30
CA LEU A 23 19.43 -20.71 -2.84
C LEU A 23 19.38 -19.50 -3.79
N CYS A 24 19.11 -19.66 -5.08
CA CYS A 24 19.00 -18.53 -6.00
C CYS A 24 17.60 -17.92 -6.08
N ILE A 25 16.57 -18.64 -5.62
CA ILE A 25 15.17 -18.19 -5.73
C ILE A 25 14.68 -17.71 -4.36
N ASN A 26 14.47 -16.39 -4.26
CA ASN A 26 13.76 -15.79 -3.15
C ASN A 26 12.25 -15.74 -3.41
N PHE A 27 11.55 -16.79 -2.96
CA PHE A 27 10.10 -16.89 -3.10
C PHE A 27 9.35 -15.72 -2.44
N ARG A 28 9.93 -15.08 -1.42
CA ARG A 28 9.31 -13.92 -0.76
C ARG A 28 9.33 -12.69 -1.66
N THR A 29 10.46 -12.43 -2.32
CA THR A 29 10.59 -11.36 -3.32
C THR A 29 9.68 -11.61 -4.52
N LEU A 30 9.62 -12.85 -5.03
CA LEU A 30 8.70 -13.21 -6.12
C LEU A 30 7.23 -12.98 -5.72
N LYS A 31 6.83 -13.39 -4.51
CA LYS A 31 5.49 -13.11 -3.98
C LYS A 31 5.21 -11.61 -3.91
N MET A 32 6.18 -10.80 -3.46
CA MET A 32 6.04 -9.35 -3.39
C MET A 32 5.83 -8.73 -4.77
N VAL A 33 6.65 -9.09 -5.76
CA VAL A 33 6.54 -8.56 -7.13
C VAL A 33 5.21 -8.97 -7.76
N TRP A 34 4.81 -10.23 -7.58
CA TRP A 34 3.51 -10.71 -8.07
C TRP A 34 2.34 -10.01 -7.36
N PHE A 35 2.49 -9.71 -6.06
CA PHE A 35 1.52 -8.93 -5.29
C PHE A 35 1.42 -7.49 -5.79
N MET A 36 2.54 -6.82 -6.06
CA MET A 36 2.52 -5.48 -6.67
C MET A 36 1.82 -5.49 -8.03
N ASP A 37 2.17 -6.43 -8.92
CA ASP A 37 1.57 -6.55 -10.25
C ASP A 37 0.04 -6.75 -10.15
N SER A 38 -0.42 -7.62 -9.25
CA SER A 38 -1.86 -7.85 -9.06
C SER A 38 -2.62 -6.61 -8.57
N GLN A 39 -1.99 -5.77 -7.75
CA GLN A 39 -2.59 -4.50 -7.32
C GLN A 39 -2.63 -3.45 -8.43
N THR A 40 -1.64 -3.43 -9.34
CA THR A 40 -1.58 -2.43 -10.42
C THR A 40 -2.54 -2.71 -11.59
N ARG A 41 -2.88 -3.98 -11.84
CA ARG A 41 -3.76 -4.37 -12.95
C ARG A 41 -5.25 -4.30 -12.62
N SER A 42 -5.62 -3.89 -11.41
CA SER A 42 -7.00 -3.99 -10.90
C SER A 42 -7.92 -2.82 -11.28
N THR A 43 -7.93 -2.41 -12.56
CA THR A 43 -9.02 -1.55 -13.07
C THR A 43 -10.33 -2.32 -13.25
N GLU A 44 -10.29 -3.66 -13.25
CA GLU A 44 -11.48 -4.52 -13.26
C GLU A 44 -11.47 -5.49 -12.07
N SER A 45 -12.61 -5.53 -11.38
CA SER A 45 -12.86 -6.03 -10.02
C SER A 45 -12.69 -7.54 -9.77
N ARG A 46 -11.81 -8.25 -10.48
CA ARG A 46 -11.65 -9.69 -10.32
C ARG A 46 -10.20 -10.12 -10.52
N PHE A 47 -9.35 -9.96 -9.51
CA PHE A 47 -8.30 -10.90 -9.12
C PHE A 47 -7.70 -10.40 -7.79
N PHE A 48 -8.50 -10.41 -6.72
CA PHE A 48 -7.89 -10.43 -5.39
C PHE A 48 -7.10 -11.73 -5.33
N MET A 49 -5.78 -11.61 -5.23
CA MET A 49 -4.90 -12.73 -4.92
C MET A 49 -5.54 -13.55 -3.78
N GLU A 50 -5.66 -14.87 -3.95
CA GLU A 50 -6.26 -15.70 -2.91
C GLU A 50 -5.60 -15.37 -1.56
N PRO A 51 -6.38 -15.17 -0.49
CA PRO A 51 -5.86 -14.69 0.80
C PRO A 51 -4.76 -15.60 1.34
N ASP A 52 -4.88 -16.91 1.08
CA ASP A 52 -3.88 -17.92 1.41
C ASP A 52 -2.54 -17.70 0.70
N THR A 53 -2.56 -17.22 -0.53
CA THR A 53 -1.34 -17.00 -1.33
C THR A 53 -0.67 -15.70 -0.93
N ALA A 54 -1.48 -14.65 -0.73
CA ALA A 54 -1.02 -13.33 -0.33
C ALA A 54 -0.52 -13.30 1.11
N TYR A 55 -1.25 -13.86 2.08
CA TYR A 55 -1.03 -13.68 3.52
C TYR A 55 -0.68 -14.97 4.28
N ASP A 56 -0.53 -16.09 3.57
CA ASP A 56 -0.14 -17.39 4.16
C ASP A 56 -1.08 -17.87 5.30
N LEU A 57 -2.38 -17.55 5.24
CA LEU A 57 -3.37 -17.83 6.30
C LEU A 57 -3.37 -19.28 6.79
N LYS A 58 -3.22 -20.25 5.87
CA LYS A 58 -3.12 -21.69 6.20
C LYS A 58 -1.96 -22.06 7.12
N LYS A 59 -0.88 -21.26 7.15
CA LYS A 59 0.28 -21.50 8.02
C LYS A 59 0.12 -20.85 9.40
N LEU A 60 -0.82 -19.94 9.55
CA LEU A 60 -1.09 -19.29 10.83
C LEU A 60 -1.91 -20.21 11.73
N LYS A 61 -1.52 -20.28 13.00
CA LYS A 61 -2.27 -20.97 14.06
C LYS A 61 -3.39 -20.04 14.55
N LEU A 62 -4.46 -19.96 13.77
CA LEU A 62 -5.64 -19.15 14.08
C LEU A 62 -6.73 -20.04 14.70
N SER A 63 -7.44 -19.52 15.70
CA SER A 63 -8.70 -20.09 16.17
C SER A 63 -9.76 -20.06 15.06
N PRO A 64 -10.86 -20.85 15.16
CA PRO A 64 -11.93 -20.82 14.17
C PRO A 64 -12.53 -19.42 13.96
N ALA A 65 -12.69 -18.63 15.03
CA ALA A 65 -13.21 -17.26 14.96
C ALA A 65 -12.24 -16.32 14.24
N GLU A 66 -10.96 -16.36 14.58
CA GLU A 66 -9.90 -15.57 13.93
C GLU A 66 -9.74 -15.92 12.45
N ARG A 67 -9.84 -17.22 12.11
CA ARG A 67 -9.80 -17.67 10.73
C ARG A 67 -11.01 -17.16 9.94
N ASN A 68 -12.20 -17.24 10.52
CA ASN A 68 -13.42 -16.70 9.90
C ASN A 68 -13.33 -15.17 9.69
N PHE A 69 -12.77 -14.45 10.66
CA PHE A 69 -12.49 -13.02 10.54
C PHE A 69 -11.50 -12.74 9.39
N ALA A 70 -10.34 -13.40 9.37
CA ALA A 70 -9.30 -13.16 8.37
C ALA A 70 -9.74 -13.57 6.95
N GLU A 71 -10.32 -14.77 6.78
CA GLU A 71 -10.78 -15.23 5.46
C GLU A 71 -11.90 -14.36 4.91
N GLY A 72 -12.89 -13.99 5.74
CA GLY A 72 -14.00 -13.16 5.29
C GLY A 72 -13.60 -11.70 5.02
N TYR A 73 -12.58 -11.16 5.71
CA TYR A 73 -12.04 -9.86 5.38
C TYR A 73 -11.56 -9.78 3.93
N PHE A 74 -10.90 -10.83 3.43
CA PHE A 74 -10.30 -10.84 2.10
C PHE A 74 -11.19 -11.42 0.99
N ARG A 75 -12.13 -12.33 1.31
CA ARG A 75 -13.02 -12.97 0.31
C ARG A 75 -14.23 -12.12 -0.08
N GLY A 76 -14.39 -10.96 0.55
CA GLY A 76 -15.54 -10.08 0.36
C GLY A 76 -16.30 -9.99 1.66
N ARG A 77 -16.30 -8.79 2.25
CA ARG A 77 -17.05 -8.47 3.47
C ARG A 77 -18.52 -8.23 3.11
N ASP A 78 -19.22 -9.29 2.76
CA ASP A 78 -20.66 -9.21 2.53
C ASP A 78 -21.40 -8.94 3.84
N LEU A 79 -22.68 -8.59 3.72
CA LEU A 79 -23.51 -8.28 4.88
C LEU A 79 -23.59 -9.44 5.88
N ALA A 80 -23.63 -10.69 5.38
CA ALA A 80 -23.74 -11.88 6.22
C ALA A 80 -22.50 -12.06 7.09
N TRP A 81 -21.30 -11.80 6.55
CA TRP A 81 -20.07 -11.82 7.31
C TRP A 81 -20.07 -10.76 8.41
N HIS A 82 -20.45 -9.52 8.08
CA HIS A 82 -20.54 -8.43 9.07
C HIS A 82 -21.52 -8.75 10.20
N LYS A 83 -22.69 -9.31 9.86
CA LYS A 83 -23.69 -9.76 10.83
C LYS A 83 -23.13 -10.84 11.75
N ASN A 84 -22.50 -11.86 11.19
CA ASN A 84 -21.91 -12.97 11.95
C ASN A 84 -20.79 -12.49 12.91
N MET A 85 -19.92 -11.57 12.45
CA MET A 85 -18.90 -10.98 13.32
C MET A 85 -19.50 -10.19 14.49
N TYR A 86 -20.55 -9.42 14.23
CA TYR A 86 -21.29 -8.70 15.27
C TYR A 86 -21.99 -9.66 16.25
N GLU A 87 -22.72 -10.68 15.76
CA GLU A 87 -23.44 -11.63 16.60
C GLU A 87 -22.51 -12.48 17.48
N THR A 88 -21.30 -12.78 16.97
CA THR A 88 -20.25 -13.47 17.74
C THR A 88 -19.65 -12.56 18.82
N HIS A 89 -19.62 -11.25 18.61
CA HIS A 89 -19.01 -10.27 19.49
C HIS A 89 -19.92 -9.04 19.71
N PRO A 90 -21.09 -9.21 20.37
CA PRO A 90 -22.15 -8.20 20.39
C PRO A 90 -21.80 -6.92 21.16
N GLU A 91 -20.83 -6.97 22.07
CA GLU A 91 -20.35 -5.82 22.85
C GLU A 91 -19.19 -5.09 22.18
N ASP A 92 -18.70 -5.61 21.04
CA ASP A 92 -17.59 -5.02 20.33
C ASP A 92 -18.08 -3.92 19.38
N LYS A 93 -17.85 -2.66 19.79
CA LYS A 93 -18.27 -1.49 19.01
C LYS A 93 -17.69 -1.47 17.59
N ILE A 94 -16.52 -2.09 17.35
CA ILE A 94 -15.89 -2.10 16.02
C ILE A 94 -16.67 -2.99 15.06
N PHE A 95 -17.07 -4.19 15.51
CA PHE A 95 -17.90 -5.09 14.69
C PHE A 95 -19.33 -4.55 14.52
N LEU A 96 -19.88 -3.92 15.56
CA LEU A 96 -21.17 -3.25 15.47
C LEU A 96 -21.14 -2.10 14.44
N ALA A 97 -20.14 -1.21 14.49
CA ALA A 97 -19.99 -0.12 13.53
C ALA A 97 -19.85 -0.63 12.09
N ALA A 98 -19.04 -1.67 11.89
CA ALA A 98 -18.85 -2.28 10.59
C ALA A 98 -20.14 -2.92 10.05
N TYR A 99 -20.95 -3.52 10.92
CA TYR A 99 -22.25 -4.06 10.53
C TYR A 99 -23.26 -2.96 10.20
N ILE A 100 -23.32 -1.88 10.99
CA ILE A 100 -24.13 -0.69 10.69
C ILE A 100 -23.74 -0.12 9.31
N ASP A 101 -22.44 0.06 9.07
CA ASP A 101 -21.93 0.58 7.81
C ASP A 101 -22.31 -0.31 6.62
N ALA A 102 -22.13 -1.63 6.74
CA ALA A 102 -22.52 -2.58 5.70
C ALA A 102 -24.04 -2.60 5.46
N LEU A 103 -24.85 -2.63 6.52
CA LEU A 103 -26.31 -2.70 6.45
C LEU A 103 -26.91 -1.43 5.82
N SER A 104 -26.32 -0.27 6.11
CA SER A 104 -26.79 1.01 5.57
C SER A 104 -26.58 1.19 4.05
N ARG A 105 -25.77 0.32 3.41
CA ARG A 105 -25.50 0.33 1.97
C ARG A 105 -26.45 -0.56 1.17
N GLU A 106 -27.24 -1.37 1.86
CA GLU A 106 -28.20 -2.26 1.23
C GLU A 106 -29.40 -1.46 0.69
N PRO A 107 -30.04 -1.92 -0.40
CA PRO A 107 -31.23 -1.25 -0.94
C PRO A 107 -32.39 -1.22 0.08
N GLU A 108 -33.31 -0.27 -0.13
CA GLU A 108 -34.42 0.07 0.78
C GLU A 108 -35.16 -1.16 1.35
N GLY A 109 -35.38 -1.18 2.67
CA GLY A 109 -36.15 -2.23 3.36
C GLY A 109 -35.55 -2.80 4.66
N LYS A 110 -34.31 -2.43 5.02
CA LYS A 110 -33.63 -2.91 6.25
C LYS A 110 -33.56 -1.88 7.39
N ASP A 111 -34.29 -0.78 7.26
CA ASP A 111 -34.25 0.33 8.23
C ASP A 111 -34.70 -0.07 9.64
N SER A 112 -35.68 -0.99 9.71
CA SER A 112 -36.19 -1.53 10.97
C SER A 112 -35.14 -2.35 11.73
N GLU A 113 -34.14 -2.92 11.03
CA GLU A 113 -32.99 -3.59 11.63
C GLU A 113 -31.87 -2.60 11.99
N LEU A 114 -31.72 -1.50 11.25
CA LEU A 114 -30.65 -0.52 11.48
C LEU A 114 -30.89 0.36 12.72
N HIS A 115 -32.11 0.86 12.96
CA HIS A 115 -32.38 1.76 14.08
C HIS A 115 -32.02 1.16 15.46
N PRO A 116 -32.38 -0.09 15.79
CA PRO A 116 -31.96 -0.72 17.04
C PRO A 116 -30.44 -0.83 17.20
N LEU A 117 -29.70 -1.03 16.09
CA LEU A 117 -28.24 -1.12 16.10
C LEU A 117 -27.60 0.25 16.36
N LEU A 118 -28.14 1.31 15.76
CA LEU A 118 -27.71 2.69 16.04
C LEU A 118 -27.93 3.06 17.51
N ASP A 119 -29.08 2.70 18.08
CA ASP A 119 -29.38 2.93 19.49
C ASP A 119 -28.48 2.12 20.41
N LYS A 120 -28.16 0.87 20.04
CA LYS A 120 -27.18 0.07 20.76
C LYS A 120 -25.80 0.72 20.72
N PHE A 121 -25.37 1.21 19.56
CA PHE A 121 -24.08 1.91 19.44
C PHE A 121 -24.04 3.17 20.31
N ARG A 122 -25.12 3.97 20.34
CA ARG A 122 -25.23 5.15 21.22
C ARG A 122 -25.11 4.81 22.70
N LYS A 123 -25.54 3.61 23.12
CA LYS A 123 -25.38 3.15 24.51
C LYS A 123 -23.94 2.73 24.80
N LEU A 124 -23.27 2.12 23.83
CA LEU A 124 -21.88 1.67 23.97
C LEU A 124 -20.87 2.83 23.90
N ASP A 125 -21.15 3.83 23.07
CA ASP A 125 -20.27 4.98 22.84
C ASP A 125 -21.08 6.29 22.68
N PRO A 126 -21.60 6.86 23.78
CA PRO A 126 -22.58 7.97 23.74
C PRO A 126 -22.01 9.29 23.22
N GLU A 127 -20.69 9.46 23.29
CA GLU A 127 -19.98 10.67 22.91
C GLU A 127 -19.52 10.69 21.44
N ASN A 128 -19.75 9.58 20.74
CA ASN A 128 -19.37 9.41 19.34
C ASN A 128 -20.52 9.84 18.40
N ALA A 129 -20.19 10.68 17.40
CA ALA A 129 -21.12 11.19 16.40
C ALA A 129 -21.46 10.19 15.28
N PHE A 130 -20.71 9.09 15.16
CA PHE A 130 -20.92 8.08 14.12
C PHE A 130 -22.40 7.68 13.92
N PRO A 131 -23.14 7.20 14.93
CA PRO A 131 -24.52 6.77 14.74
C PRO A 131 -25.47 7.90 14.32
N ASP A 132 -25.15 9.16 14.63
CA ASP A 132 -25.97 10.31 14.24
C ASP A 132 -25.75 10.67 12.77
N PHE A 133 -24.52 10.61 12.29
CA PHE A 133 -24.19 10.82 10.87
C PHE A 133 -24.63 9.65 9.97
N GLU A 134 -24.61 8.43 10.49
CA GLU A 134 -25.17 7.26 9.81
C GLU A 134 -26.70 7.38 9.65
N GLU A 135 -27.40 7.80 10.71
CA GLU A 135 -28.84 8.04 10.64
C GLU A 135 -29.16 9.23 9.72
N PHE A 136 -28.35 10.29 9.73
CA PHE A 136 -28.45 11.38 8.76
C PHE A 136 -28.44 10.85 7.33
N LEU A 137 -27.44 10.04 6.98
CA LEU A 137 -27.27 9.52 5.63
C LEU A 137 -28.48 8.67 5.22
N LEU A 138 -28.91 7.77 6.10
CA LEU A 138 -30.09 6.94 5.86
C LEU A 138 -31.33 7.78 5.54
N VAL A 139 -31.61 8.80 6.36
CA VAL A 139 -32.80 9.64 6.19
C VAL A 139 -32.65 10.53 4.95
N SER A 140 -31.48 11.10 4.71
CA SER A 140 -31.22 11.95 3.55
C SER A 140 -31.31 11.20 2.21
N ASN A 141 -30.88 9.93 2.17
CA ASN A 141 -30.94 9.10 0.96
C ASN A 141 -32.37 8.75 0.54
N LYS A 142 -33.30 8.69 1.50
CA LYS A 142 -34.73 8.53 1.20
C LYS A 142 -35.38 9.84 0.76
N ALA A 143 -34.89 10.94 1.33
CA ALA A 143 -35.38 12.28 1.04
C ALA A 143 -34.94 12.80 -0.34
N LEU A 144 -33.85 12.26 -0.88
CA LEU A 144 -33.22 12.73 -2.12
C LEU A 144 -33.18 11.64 -3.19
N GLU A 145 -33.32 12.05 -4.45
CA GLU A 145 -33.03 11.23 -5.61
C GLU A 145 -31.81 11.79 -6.32
N ALA A 146 -30.79 10.97 -6.53
CA ALA A 146 -29.57 11.36 -7.20
C ALA A 146 -29.60 10.88 -8.66
N LYS A 147 -29.49 11.80 -9.62
CA LYS A 147 -29.40 11.50 -11.06
C LYS A 147 -28.09 12.01 -11.63
N TRP A 148 -27.39 11.15 -12.35
CA TRP A 148 -26.26 11.56 -13.16
C TRP A 148 -26.79 12.20 -14.44
N MET A 149 -26.54 13.49 -14.61
CA MET A 149 -26.84 14.23 -15.82
C MET A 149 -25.55 14.59 -16.54
N SER A 150 -25.55 14.47 -17.88
CA SER A 150 -24.41 14.92 -18.68
C SER A 150 -24.59 16.41 -18.97
N ASP A 151 -23.61 17.23 -18.59
CA ASP A 151 -23.64 18.68 -18.81
C ASP A 151 -23.28 19.02 -20.26
N ASP A 152 -22.43 18.19 -20.91
CA ASP A 152 -21.83 18.48 -22.23
C ASP A 152 -21.43 17.23 -23.05
N GLY A 153 -21.87 16.03 -22.66
CA GLY A 153 -21.48 14.75 -23.29
C GLY A 153 -20.14 14.18 -22.81
N GLN A 154 -19.33 14.92 -22.03
CA GLN A 154 -18.04 14.46 -21.49
C GLN A 154 -17.99 14.45 -19.96
N THR A 155 -18.70 15.35 -19.29
CA THR A 155 -18.76 15.42 -17.83
C THR A 155 -20.13 15.01 -17.31
N GLN A 156 -20.13 14.04 -16.38
CA GLN A 156 -21.31 13.64 -15.62
C GLN A 156 -21.35 14.42 -14.31
N LYS A 157 -22.46 15.10 -14.07
CA LYS A 157 -22.73 15.83 -12.83
C LYS A 157 -23.84 15.11 -12.07
N LEU A 158 -23.61 14.87 -10.78
CA LEU A 158 -24.63 14.36 -9.90
C LEU A 158 -25.58 15.49 -9.52
N VAL A 159 -26.87 15.33 -9.80
CA VAL A 159 -27.92 16.29 -9.47
C VAL A 159 -28.92 15.62 -8.54
N TYR A 160 -29.27 16.33 -7.47
CA TYR A 160 -30.23 15.86 -6.47
C TYR A 160 -31.59 16.50 -6.72
N THR A 161 -32.65 15.71 -6.52
CA THR A 161 -34.04 16.20 -6.45
C THR A 161 -34.69 15.76 -5.15
N ILE A 162 -35.52 16.61 -4.55
CA ILE A 162 -36.18 16.34 -3.27
C ILE A 162 -37.41 15.45 -3.52
N ARG A 163 -37.44 14.27 -2.90
CA ARG A 163 -38.61 13.38 -2.83
C ARG A 163 -39.49 13.70 -1.62
N ASP A 164 -38.85 13.93 -0.47
CA ASP A 164 -39.53 14.20 0.79
C ASP A 164 -38.81 15.31 1.55
N ARG A 165 -39.46 16.47 1.67
CA ARG A 165 -38.91 17.64 2.34
C ARG A 165 -38.81 17.46 3.86
N ALA A 166 -39.81 16.83 4.48
CA ALA A 166 -39.85 16.66 5.93
C ALA A 166 -38.76 15.70 6.40
N LEU A 167 -38.46 14.65 5.62
CA LEU A 167 -37.32 13.77 5.89
C LEU A 167 -36.00 14.52 5.73
N LEU A 168 -35.85 15.38 4.74
CA LEU A 168 -34.63 16.17 4.56
C LEU A 168 -34.39 17.10 5.76
N GLU A 169 -35.43 17.80 6.22
CA GLU A 169 -35.39 18.61 7.45
C GLU A 169 -35.02 17.78 8.68
N LYS A 170 -35.63 16.60 8.84
CA LYS A 170 -35.29 15.65 9.90
C LYS A 170 -33.82 15.22 9.83
N SER A 171 -33.28 15.00 8.64
CA SER A 171 -31.86 14.65 8.47
C SER A 171 -30.96 15.76 9.04
N VAL A 172 -31.22 17.02 8.72
CA VAL A 172 -30.40 18.15 9.22
C VAL A 172 -30.42 18.25 10.74
N LEU A 173 -31.54 17.92 11.39
CA LEU A 173 -31.59 17.83 12.86
C LEU A 173 -30.69 16.72 13.42
N LEU A 174 -30.60 15.58 12.72
CA LEU A 174 -29.68 14.49 13.08
C LEU A 174 -28.21 14.91 12.91
N PHE A 175 -27.91 15.68 11.86
CA PHE A 175 -26.59 16.25 11.67
C PHE A 175 -26.20 17.21 12.80
N ASP A 176 -27.09 18.14 13.19
CA ASP A 176 -26.84 19.04 14.32
C ASP A 176 -26.68 18.27 15.64
N ARG A 177 -27.46 17.19 15.84
CA ARG A 177 -27.28 16.29 16.98
C ARG A 177 -25.89 15.66 17.00
N GLY A 178 -25.40 15.20 15.85
CA GLY A 178 -24.04 14.66 15.70
C GLY A 178 -22.95 15.70 15.94
N LEU A 179 -23.14 16.95 15.50
CA LEU A 179 -22.19 18.05 15.75
C LEU A 179 -22.02 18.42 17.23
N ARG A 180 -23.01 18.11 18.08
CA ARG A 180 -22.94 18.36 19.53
C ARG A 180 -22.14 17.30 20.29
N LYS A 181 -21.73 16.22 19.62
CA LYS A 181 -20.95 15.14 20.20
C LYS A 181 -19.48 15.52 20.39
N SER A 182 -18.78 14.76 21.23
CA SER A 182 -17.40 15.08 21.57
C SER A 182 -16.40 14.71 20.49
N PHE A 183 -16.64 13.64 19.71
CA PHE A 183 -15.77 13.18 18.62
C PHE A 183 -16.55 12.38 17.56
N TYR A 184 -15.92 12.09 16.42
CA TYR A 184 -16.44 11.16 15.41
C TYR A 184 -15.44 10.03 15.19
N ASP A 185 -15.88 8.78 15.36
CA ASP A 185 -15.10 7.56 15.09
C ASP A 185 -15.97 6.52 14.39
N SER A 186 -15.72 6.29 13.10
CA SER A 186 -16.38 5.24 12.33
C SER A 186 -15.91 3.83 12.70
N CYS A 187 -14.89 3.71 13.55
CA CYS A 187 -14.17 2.47 13.86
C CYS A 187 -13.55 1.79 12.61
N SER A 188 -13.54 2.47 11.46
CA SER A 188 -13.13 1.88 10.18
C SER A 188 -11.64 1.56 10.15
N SER A 189 -10.81 2.38 10.79
CA SER A 189 -9.36 2.12 10.93
C SER A 189 -9.05 0.92 11.82
N SER A 190 -9.94 0.59 12.77
CA SER A 190 -9.68 -0.44 13.79
C SER A 190 -9.78 -1.88 13.26
N LEU A 191 -10.56 -2.11 12.20
CA LEU A 191 -10.66 -3.44 11.57
C LEU A 191 -9.36 -3.87 10.85
N PRO A 192 -8.77 -3.06 9.96
CA PRO A 192 -7.43 -3.27 9.43
C PRO A 192 -6.39 -3.57 10.50
N ASP A 193 -6.35 -2.78 11.58
CA ASP A 193 -5.36 -2.95 12.65
C ASP A 193 -5.47 -4.30 13.35
N ARG A 194 -6.70 -4.74 13.64
CA ARG A 194 -6.96 -6.08 14.20
C ARG A 194 -6.47 -7.18 13.26
N LEU A 195 -6.73 -7.03 11.96
CA LEU A 195 -6.28 -8.00 10.98
C LEU A 195 -4.75 -8.02 10.87
N ILE A 196 -4.10 -6.86 10.79
CA ILE A 196 -2.64 -6.76 10.72
C ILE A 196 -1.99 -7.41 11.94
N ARG A 197 -2.52 -7.17 13.15
CA ARG A 197 -2.06 -7.82 14.39
C ARG A 197 -2.23 -9.34 14.33
N LEU A 198 -3.37 -9.80 13.85
CA LEU A 198 -3.68 -11.22 13.73
C LEU A 198 -2.76 -11.95 12.74
N LEU A 199 -2.40 -11.29 11.64
CA LEU A 199 -1.59 -11.87 10.58
C LEU A 199 -0.10 -11.95 10.92
N HIS A 200 0.36 -11.27 11.98
CA HIS A 200 1.77 -11.20 12.38
C HIS A 200 2.70 -10.92 11.18
N LEU A 201 2.31 -9.96 10.33
CA LEU A 201 3.06 -9.62 9.13
C LEU A 201 4.50 -9.26 9.49
N LYS A 202 5.47 -9.71 8.70
CA LYS A 202 6.90 -9.46 8.99
C LYS A 202 7.24 -7.97 8.88
N ASP A 203 8.25 -7.54 9.63
CA ASP A 203 8.84 -6.20 9.49
C ASP A 203 9.86 -6.19 8.35
N ASP A 204 9.37 -6.27 7.12
CA ASP A 204 10.14 -6.22 5.88
C ASP A 204 9.32 -5.58 4.75
N PRO A 205 9.93 -5.26 3.59
CA PRO A 205 9.23 -4.52 2.53
C PRO A 205 7.92 -5.18 2.08
N PHE A 206 7.89 -6.51 1.97
CA PHE A 206 6.69 -7.23 1.56
C PHE A 206 5.60 -7.18 2.64
N GLY A 207 5.98 -7.36 3.91
CA GLY A 207 5.07 -7.24 5.04
C GLY A 207 4.42 -5.86 5.12
N TYR A 208 5.16 -4.79 4.80
CA TYR A 208 4.60 -3.43 4.75
C TYR A 208 3.65 -3.25 3.59
N LEU A 209 4.02 -3.71 2.39
CA LEU A 209 3.12 -3.68 1.24
C LEU A 209 1.78 -4.39 1.54
N GLN A 210 1.82 -5.52 2.25
CA GLN A 210 0.63 -6.23 2.73
C GLN A 210 -0.20 -5.39 3.71
N ARG A 211 0.43 -4.74 4.70
CA ARG A 211 -0.27 -3.83 5.64
C ARG A 211 -0.99 -2.70 4.89
N ASN A 212 -0.34 -2.12 3.87
CA ASN A 212 -0.89 -0.99 3.11
C ASN A 212 -2.15 -1.36 2.36
N VAL A 213 -2.14 -2.49 1.67
CA VAL A 213 -3.30 -2.98 0.94
C VAL A 213 -4.46 -3.27 1.89
N ILE A 214 -4.16 -3.83 3.07
CA ILE A 214 -5.18 -4.05 4.12
C ILE A 214 -5.79 -2.72 4.58
N ALA A 215 -4.96 -1.70 4.84
CA ALA A 215 -5.40 -0.40 5.33
C ALA A 215 -6.21 0.41 4.29
N TRP A 216 -5.73 0.49 3.05
CA TRP A 216 -6.39 1.27 1.99
C TRP A 216 -7.79 0.77 1.64
N GLY A 217 -8.02 -0.54 1.74
CA GLY A 217 -9.32 -1.16 1.43
C GLY A 217 -10.47 -0.80 2.36
N VAL A 218 -10.23 -0.11 3.48
CA VAL A 218 -11.30 0.31 4.42
C VAL A 218 -11.44 1.83 4.49
N SER A 219 -10.33 2.57 4.43
CA SER A 219 -10.36 4.02 4.58
C SER A 219 -11.14 4.73 3.46
N LEU A 220 -11.18 4.18 2.24
CA LEU A 220 -11.87 4.84 1.12
C LEU A 220 -13.40 4.85 1.25
N SER A 221 -14.01 3.79 1.80
CA SER A 221 -15.47 3.66 1.81
C SER A 221 -16.12 4.65 2.78
N TYR A 222 -15.61 4.78 4.00
CA TYR A 222 -16.18 5.70 4.98
C TYR A 222 -15.95 7.18 4.58
N LEU A 223 -14.79 7.48 3.97
CA LEU A 223 -14.50 8.83 3.47
C LEU A 223 -15.47 9.26 2.37
N ASN A 224 -15.94 8.33 1.53
CA ASN A 224 -16.98 8.62 0.55
C ASN A 224 -18.30 9.03 1.21
N ARG A 225 -18.66 8.38 2.33
CA ARG A 225 -19.88 8.68 3.09
C ARG A 225 -19.85 10.08 3.72
N LEU A 226 -18.70 10.50 4.25
CA LEU A 226 -18.53 11.87 4.74
C LEU A 226 -18.73 12.90 3.63
N ARG A 227 -18.22 12.64 2.42
CA ARG A 227 -18.44 13.52 1.26
C ARG A 227 -19.91 13.56 0.86
N GLU A 228 -20.57 12.42 0.83
CA GLU A 228 -22.01 12.30 0.52
C GLU A 228 -22.86 13.07 1.54
N MET A 229 -22.56 12.93 2.83
CA MET A 229 -23.22 13.66 3.91
C MET A 229 -23.15 15.18 3.69
N VAL A 230 -21.94 15.69 3.43
CA VAL A 230 -21.72 17.13 3.19
C VAL A 230 -22.45 17.59 1.92
N ARG A 231 -22.48 16.78 0.86
CA ARG A 231 -23.22 17.12 -0.37
C ARG A 231 -24.73 17.25 -0.12
N HIS A 232 -25.35 16.32 0.62
CA HIS A 232 -26.77 16.38 0.92
C HIS A 232 -27.11 17.62 1.78
N LEU A 233 -26.25 17.90 2.76
CA LEU A 233 -26.39 19.07 3.62
C LEU A 233 -26.29 20.38 2.83
N LEU A 234 -25.30 20.51 1.95
CA LEU A 234 -25.09 21.71 1.13
C LEU A 234 -26.17 21.88 0.06
N PHE A 235 -26.65 20.79 -0.53
CA PHE A 235 -27.81 20.83 -1.43
C PHE A 235 -29.07 21.36 -0.72
N TYR A 236 -29.29 20.96 0.52
CA TYR A 236 -30.39 21.48 1.32
C TYR A 236 -30.21 22.98 1.64
N ALA A 237 -29.00 23.42 1.98
CA ALA A 237 -28.70 24.85 2.18
C ALA A 237 -29.00 25.69 0.93
N GLU A 238 -28.62 25.19 -0.25
CA GLU A 238 -28.95 25.85 -1.52
C GLU A 238 -30.47 25.94 -1.74
N THR A 239 -31.19 24.87 -1.40
CA THR A 239 -32.66 24.86 -1.49
C THR A 239 -33.28 25.92 -0.58
N LEU A 240 -32.82 26.02 0.68
CA LEU A 240 -33.27 27.04 1.63
C LEU A 240 -33.01 28.47 1.13
N HIS A 241 -31.85 28.70 0.51
CA HIS A 241 -31.54 29.99 -0.10
C HIS A 241 -32.52 30.33 -1.23
N GLY A 242 -32.82 29.37 -2.12
CA GLY A 242 -33.84 29.53 -3.16
C GLY A 242 -35.26 29.79 -2.63
N GLU A 243 -35.56 29.33 -1.41
CA GLU A 243 -36.81 29.60 -0.68
C GLU A 243 -36.81 30.95 0.08
N GLY A 244 -35.70 31.71 0.04
CA GLY A 244 -35.55 32.97 0.80
C GLY A 244 -35.27 32.78 2.30
N LYS A 245 -34.95 31.56 2.74
CA LYS A 245 -34.64 31.23 4.14
C LYS A 245 -33.15 31.36 4.45
N GLU A 246 -32.66 32.59 4.35
CA GLU A 246 -31.21 32.88 4.43
C GLU A 246 -30.59 32.50 5.76
N ALA A 247 -31.26 32.78 6.89
CA ALA A 247 -30.73 32.46 8.22
C ALA A 247 -30.45 30.95 8.41
N GLU A 248 -31.34 30.10 7.89
CA GLU A 248 -31.22 28.64 7.99
C GLU A 248 -30.17 28.10 7.02
N CYS A 249 -30.07 28.69 5.83
CA CYS A 249 -28.99 28.42 4.87
C CYS A 249 -27.61 28.73 5.49
N TRP A 250 -27.44 29.94 6.04
CA TRP A 250 -26.18 30.36 6.66
C TRP A 250 -25.85 29.51 7.88
N ALA A 251 -26.82 29.14 8.71
CA ALA A 251 -26.58 28.24 9.84
C ALA A 251 -25.92 26.91 9.42
N ILE A 252 -26.31 26.38 8.25
CA ILE A 252 -25.69 25.18 7.67
C ILE A 252 -24.29 25.50 7.15
N LEU A 253 -24.10 26.58 6.40
CA LEU A 253 -22.79 26.94 5.87
C LEU A 253 -21.77 27.21 6.99
N HIS A 254 -22.20 27.80 8.10
CA HIS A 254 -21.36 28.04 9.29
C HIS A 254 -21.20 26.80 10.19
N SER A 255 -21.78 25.65 9.84
CA SER A 255 -21.61 24.39 10.57
C SER A 255 -20.34 23.62 10.18
N GLY A 256 -19.82 23.85 8.97
CA GLY A 256 -18.63 23.18 8.45
C GLY A 256 -17.41 23.27 9.36
N PRO A 257 -17.14 24.38 10.10
CA PRO A 257 -16.00 24.41 10.98
C PRO A 257 -16.16 23.49 12.20
N ARG A 258 -17.38 23.36 12.71
CA ARG A 258 -17.68 22.41 13.79
C ARG A 258 -17.48 20.97 13.33
N LEU A 259 -17.95 20.64 12.12
CA LEU A 259 -17.74 19.33 11.51
C LEU A 259 -16.24 19.02 11.36
N LEU A 260 -15.46 19.91 10.74
CA LEU A 260 -14.04 19.69 10.52
C LEU A 260 -13.26 19.55 11.84
N ARG A 261 -13.59 20.34 12.88
CA ARG A 261 -13.01 20.17 14.21
C ARG A 261 -13.30 18.80 14.80
N LEU A 262 -14.56 18.36 14.71
CA LEU A 262 -15.01 17.08 15.22
C LEU A 262 -14.25 15.92 14.57
N LEU A 263 -14.06 16.00 13.24
CA LEU A 263 -13.29 15.04 12.46
C LEU A 263 -11.81 15.06 12.87
N LEU A 264 -11.19 16.23 13.06
CA LEU A 264 -9.76 16.38 13.41
C LEU A 264 -9.41 16.12 14.88
N LYS A 265 -10.41 16.00 15.75
CA LYS A 265 -10.20 15.79 17.18
C LYS A 265 -9.74 14.37 17.49
N GLN A 266 -10.11 13.42 16.64
CA GLN A 266 -9.49 12.11 16.65
C GLN A 266 -8.15 12.15 15.94
N ASP A 267 -7.19 11.40 16.47
CA ASP A 267 -5.94 11.11 15.81
C ASP A 267 -6.23 10.43 14.47
N GLN A 268 -6.14 11.21 13.39
CA GLN A 268 -6.33 10.68 12.04
C GLN A 268 -5.24 9.64 11.78
N GLY A 269 -5.64 8.44 11.38
CA GLY A 269 -4.72 7.34 11.16
C GLY A 269 -4.04 7.43 9.79
N TYR A 270 -4.65 8.14 8.83
CA TYR A 270 -4.21 8.13 7.44
C TYR A 270 -4.28 9.52 6.77
N LEU A 271 -3.27 9.83 5.95
CA LEU A 271 -3.19 11.10 5.21
C LEU A 271 -4.35 11.33 4.22
N ILE A 272 -4.90 10.25 3.65
CA ILE A 272 -6.06 10.33 2.77
C ILE A 272 -7.29 10.94 3.47
N GLU A 273 -7.40 10.80 4.79
CA GLU A 273 -8.50 11.34 5.59
C GLU A 273 -8.41 12.88 5.62
N ILE A 274 -7.20 13.39 5.89
CA ILE A 274 -6.91 14.84 5.86
C ILE A 274 -7.19 15.43 4.47
N LEU A 275 -6.75 14.75 3.40
CA LEU A 275 -7.02 15.22 2.04
C LEU A 275 -8.52 15.30 1.74
N VAL A 276 -9.31 14.36 2.26
CA VAL A 276 -10.75 14.41 2.13
C VAL A 276 -11.35 15.57 2.91
N PHE A 277 -10.87 15.85 4.12
CA PHE A 277 -11.35 16.99 4.91
C PHE A 277 -11.09 18.33 4.21
N TYR A 278 -9.96 18.48 3.51
CA TYR A 278 -9.75 19.62 2.62
C TYR A 278 -10.72 19.64 1.43
N GLY A 279 -11.02 18.48 0.86
CA GLY A 279 -12.08 18.34 -0.14
C GLY A 279 -13.44 18.81 0.38
N LEU A 280 -13.77 18.53 1.65
CA LEU A 280 -14.98 19.03 2.29
C LEU A 280 -14.93 20.55 2.44
N ASN A 281 -13.82 21.12 2.91
CA ASN A 281 -13.62 22.57 3.01
C ASN A 281 -13.89 23.27 1.67
N ARG A 282 -13.37 22.71 0.57
CA ARG A 282 -13.61 23.23 -0.78
C ARG A 282 -15.08 23.18 -1.18
N LEU A 283 -15.80 22.08 -0.86
CA LEU A 283 -17.24 22.01 -1.13
C LEU A 283 -18.00 23.12 -0.38
N TYR A 284 -17.69 23.36 0.89
CA TYR A 284 -18.28 24.47 1.64
C TYR A 284 -17.98 25.84 1.00
N LEU A 285 -16.74 26.07 0.54
CA LEU A 285 -16.37 27.30 -0.16
C LEU A 285 -17.19 27.50 -1.44
N GLU A 286 -17.25 26.49 -2.32
CA GLU A 286 -17.98 26.56 -3.59
C GLU A 286 -19.46 26.90 -3.38
N TYR A 287 -20.08 26.31 -2.35
CA TYR A 287 -21.47 26.61 -2.00
C TYR A 287 -21.67 27.98 -1.36
N ALA A 288 -20.79 28.40 -0.45
CA ALA A 288 -20.86 29.73 0.16
C ALA A 288 -20.73 30.85 -0.89
N GLU A 289 -19.81 30.69 -1.85
CA GLU A 289 -19.67 31.61 -2.99
C GLU A 289 -20.93 31.64 -3.87
N LYS A 290 -21.52 30.46 -4.13
CA LYS A 290 -22.71 30.32 -4.98
C LYS A 290 -23.93 31.04 -4.40
N VAL A 291 -24.14 30.97 -3.08
CA VAL A 291 -25.28 31.62 -2.41
C VAL A 291 -24.95 33.05 -1.93
N GLY A 292 -23.74 33.54 -2.18
CA GLY A 292 -23.33 34.91 -1.86
C GLY A 292 -22.98 35.17 -0.39
N ASP A 293 -22.76 34.13 0.42
CA ASP A 293 -22.33 34.26 1.82
C ASP A 293 -20.83 34.60 1.87
N ARG A 294 -20.53 35.90 1.96
CA ARG A 294 -19.15 36.41 1.95
C ARG A 294 -18.36 36.03 3.20
N GLU A 295 -19.03 35.86 4.33
CA GLU A 295 -18.37 35.56 5.60
C GLU A 295 -17.91 34.10 5.61
N ALA A 296 -18.83 33.17 5.34
CA ALA A 296 -18.50 31.76 5.20
C ALA A 296 -17.48 31.53 4.06
N ALA A 297 -17.65 32.20 2.92
CA ALA A 297 -16.70 32.09 1.82
C ALA A 297 -15.30 32.59 2.22
N ALA A 298 -15.17 33.72 2.90
CA ALA A 298 -13.89 34.22 3.38
C ALA A 298 -13.22 33.25 4.36
N LEU A 299 -14.01 32.62 5.24
CA LEU A 299 -13.54 31.59 6.15
C LEU A 299 -12.96 30.40 5.37
N TYR A 300 -13.75 29.75 4.51
CA TYR A 300 -13.30 28.56 3.79
C TYR A 300 -12.20 28.83 2.77
N ARG A 301 -12.14 30.05 2.22
CA ARG A 301 -11.12 30.49 1.27
C ARG A 301 -9.74 30.51 1.91
N GLN A 302 -9.61 30.79 3.21
CA GLN A 302 -8.31 30.67 3.90
C GLN A 302 -7.78 29.22 3.87
N GLY A 303 -8.67 28.23 4.05
CA GLY A 303 -8.33 26.81 3.94
C GLY A 303 -7.99 26.38 2.51
N GLU A 304 -8.71 26.88 1.52
CA GLU A 304 -8.46 26.59 0.10
C GLU A 304 -7.20 27.29 -0.41
N ASP A 305 -6.97 28.55 -0.06
CA ASP A 305 -5.77 29.31 -0.44
C ASP A 305 -4.51 28.63 0.10
N PHE A 306 -4.59 28.08 1.31
CA PHE A 306 -3.54 27.25 1.86
C PHE A 306 -3.30 25.99 1.00
N ILE A 307 -4.36 25.29 0.56
CA ILE A 307 -4.23 24.10 -0.31
C ILE A 307 -3.75 24.46 -1.72
N GLN A 308 -4.16 25.60 -2.24
CA GLN A 308 -3.72 26.09 -3.55
C GLN A 308 -2.27 26.55 -3.47
N GLN A 309 -1.84 27.20 -2.40
CA GLN A 309 -0.44 27.46 -2.12
C GLN A 309 0.33 26.14 -2.00
N TYR A 310 -0.19 25.13 -1.30
CA TYR A 310 0.37 23.77 -1.26
C TYR A 310 0.51 23.13 -2.65
N ARG A 311 -0.50 23.25 -3.52
CA ARG A 311 -0.47 22.71 -4.90
C ARG A 311 0.45 23.49 -5.82
N LYS A 312 0.58 24.81 -5.64
CA LYS A 312 1.43 25.71 -6.44
C LYS A 312 2.90 25.67 -6.00
N GLN A 313 3.15 25.43 -4.71
CA GLN A 313 4.49 25.24 -4.16
C GLN A 313 5.07 23.87 -4.48
N LYS A 314 4.27 22.95 -5.06
CA LYS A 314 4.70 21.64 -5.56
C LYS A 314 5.89 21.85 -6.51
N PRO A 315 7.13 21.68 -6.05
CA PRO A 315 8.19 21.47 -7.01
C PRO A 315 7.80 20.15 -7.67
N GLU A 316 7.97 20.02 -8.98
CA GLU A 316 8.40 18.70 -9.44
C GLU A 316 9.65 18.42 -8.61
N ASP A 317 9.53 17.66 -7.52
CA ASP A 317 10.67 17.40 -6.65
C ASP A 317 11.60 16.55 -7.50
N ARG A 318 12.50 17.25 -8.21
CA ARG A 318 13.43 16.66 -9.17
C ARG A 318 14.20 15.55 -8.47
N ASN A 319 14.39 15.64 -7.15
CA ASN A 319 15.01 14.57 -6.39
C ASN A 319 14.16 13.30 -6.35
N ILE A 320 12.84 13.37 -6.16
CA ILE A 320 11.96 12.18 -6.23
C ILE A 320 11.95 11.62 -7.65
N ILE A 321 11.86 12.48 -8.67
CA ILE A 321 11.83 12.05 -10.08
C ILE A 321 13.16 11.42 -10.52
N GLN A 322 14.29 12.00 -10.10
CA GLN A 322 15.63 11.59 -10.52
C GLN A 322 16.26 10.54 -9.62
N HIS A 323 15.86 10.48 -8.35
CA HIS A 323 16.51 9.67 -7.31
C HIS A 323 15.53 8.89 -6.41
N GLY A 324 14.22 9.02 -6.60
CA GLY A 324 13.23 8.21 -5.88
C GLY A 324 13.21 6.75 -6.33
N GLY A 325 12.65 5.87 -5.51
CA GLY A 325 12.27 4.52 -5.89
C GLY A 325 10.84 4.45 -6.46
N ILE A 326 10.31 3.22 -6.57
CA ILE A 326 8.94 2.98 -7.07
C ILE A 326 7.90 3.55 -6.09
N TRP A 327 8.17 3.44 -4.79
CA TRP A 327 7.24 3.79 -3.74
C TRP A 327 7.31 5.26 -3.34
N SER A 328 8.46 5.94 -3.43
CA SER A 328 8.50 7.39 -3.20
C SER A 328 7.67 8.18 -4.22
N ASN A 329 7.49 7.63 -5.43
CA ASN A 329 6.57 8.18 -6.43
C ASN A 329 5.09 8.02 -6.03
N MET A 330 4.79 7.16 -5.06
CA MET A 330 3.46 6.97 -4.50
C MET A 330 3.21 7.82 -3.24
N MET A 331 4.23 8.51 -2.70
CA MET A 331 4.03 9.41 -1.56
C MET A 331 3.12 10.56 -1.95
N ILE A 332 2.25 10.94 -1.03
CA ILE A 332 1.51 12.18 -1.17
C ILE A 332 2.54 13.30 -0.91
N PRO A 333 2.60 14.33 -1.78
CA PRO A 333 3.65 15.37 -1.76
C PRO A 333 3.68 16.25 -0.50
N GLY A 334 2.92 15.93 0.56
CA GLY A 334 3.00 16.59 1.86
C GLY A 334 4.40 16.53 2.46
N ALA A 335 5.17 15.48 2.17
CA ALA A 335 6.53 15.35 2.67
C ALA A 335 7.45 16.53 2.31
N ALA A 336 7.41 17.01 1.06
CA ALA A 336 8.35 17.99 0.52
C ALA A 336 7.99 19.46 0.88
N MET A 337 7.24 19.69 1.96
CA MET A 337 6.55 20.94 2.26
C MET A 337 7.43 22.17 2.54
N GLN A 338 8.71 22.00 2.85
CA GLN A 338 9.58 23.13 3.21
C GLN A 338 10.97 23.07 2.58
N ASN A 339 11.40 21.89 2.16
CA ASN A 339 12.63 21.66 1.41
C ASN A 339 12.38 20.46 0.49
N PRO A 340 13.00 20.42 -0.70
CA PRO A 340 13.01 19.20 -1.49
C PRO A 340 13.53 18.06 -0.61
N ILE A 341 12.91 16.87 -0.73
CA ILE A 341 13.35 15.71 0.04
C ILE A 341 14.82 15.49 -0.31
N PRO A 342 15.73 15.50 0.67
CA PRO A 342 17.13 15.38 0.37
C PRO A 342 17.40 13.96 -0.16
N VAL A 343 18.27 13.86 -1.16
CA VAL A 343 18.53 12.61 -1.90
C VAL A 343 18.93 11.44 -0.98
N TRP A 344 19.53 11.74 0.19
CA TRP A 344 19.90 10.73 1.17
C TRP A 344 18.69 10.06 1.84
N GLU A 345 17.55 10.75 2.03
CA GLU A 345 16.32 10.15 2.55
C GLU A 345 15.68 9.17 1.54
N LEU A 346 15.86 9.42 0.24
CA LEU A 346 15.37 8.55 -0.85
C LEU A 346 16.30 7.35 -1.12
N THR A 347 17.50 7.37 -0.55
CA THR A 347 18.53 6.35 -0.84
C THR A 347 18.14 4.96 -0.34
N PRO A 348 17.63 4.75 0.89
CA PRO A 348 17.23 3.44 1.37
C PRO A 348 16.20 2.77 0.46
N GLU A 349 15.13 3.47 0.12
CA GLU A 349 14.05 2.98 -0.74
C GLU A 349 14.55 2.65 -2.15
N ARG A 350 15.36 3.55 -2.74
CA ARG A 350 16.01 3.32 -4.03
C ARG A 350 16.86 2.05 -4.00
N MET A 351 17.68 1.88 -2.95
CA MET A 351 18.54 0.70 -2.78
C MET A 351 17.73 -0.58 -2.61
N ILE A 352 16.62 -0.56 -1.86
CA ILE A 352 15.72 -1.71 -1.73
C ILE A 352 15.18 -2.12 -3.09
N ASN A 353 14.68 -1.16 -3.90
CA ASN A 353 14.17 -1.45 -5.25
C ASN A 353 15.24 -2.09 -6.15
N TYR A 354 16.47 -1.57 -6.14
CA TYR A 354 17.58 -2.18 -6.88
C TYR A 354 17.92 -3.58 -6.40
N LEU A 355 17.94 -3.83 -5.09
CA LEU A 355 18.26 -5.14 -4.51
C LEU A 355 17.15 -6.17 -4.79
N VAL A 356 15.89 -5.77 -4.76
CA VAL A 356 14.74 -6.59 -5.17
C VAL A 356 14.90 -7.04 -6.62
N ILE A 357 15.41 -6.16 -7.46
CA ILE A 357 15.66 -6.45 -8.87
C ILE A 357 16.90 -7.32 -9.04
N ASP A 358 17.95 -7.14 -8.25
CA ASP A 358 19.09 -8.07 -8.24
C ASP A 358 18.66 -9.50 -7.85
N GLU A 359 17.71 -9.64 -6.91
CA GLU A 359 17.10 -10.92 -6.55
C GLU A 359 16.33 -11.53 -7.73
N LEU A 360 15.59 -10.72 -8.50
CA LEU A 360 14.96 -11.18 -9.75
C LEU A 360 16.00 -11.57 -10.81
N ALA A 361 17.09 -10.81 -10.92
CA ALA A 361 18.19 -11.11 -11.83
C ALA A 361 18.89 -12.44 -11.45
N LEU A 362 19.08 -12.70 -10.16
CA LEU A 362 19.60 -13.96 -9.63
C LEU A 362 18.66 -15.14 -9.95
N ALA A 363 17.34 -14.95 -9.80
CA ALA A 363 16.36 -15.93 -10.23
C ALA A 363 16.40 -16.18 -11.75
N GLY A 364 16.54 -15.12 -12.56
CA GLY A 364 16.72 -15.22 -14.01
C GLY A 364 18.00 -15.98 -14.40
N PHE A 365 19.12 -15.69 -13.73
CA PHE A 365 20.37 -16.44 -13.87
C PHE A 365 20.18 -17.91 -13.54
N CYS A 366 19.46 -18.23 -12.46
CA CYS A 366 19.13 -19.60 -12.07
C CYS A 366 18.39 -20.33 -13.19
N VAL A 367 17.36 -19.72 -13.78
CA VAL A 367 16.63 -20.29 -14.92
C VAL A 367 17.57 -20.52 -16.11
N GLY A 368 18.44 -19.55 -16.43
CA GLY A 368 19.42 -19.69 -17.51
C GLY A 368 20.39 -20.86 -17.31
N VAL A 369 20.97 -21.00 -16.11
CA VAL A 369 21.87 -22.11 -15.79
C VAL A 369 21.14 -23.45 -15.78
N LEU A 370 19.89 -23.50 -15.28
CA LEU A 370 19.05 -24.70 -15.34
C LEU A 370 18.78 -25.15 -16.77
N LEU A 371 18.44 -24.22 -17.67
CA LEU A 371 18.23 -24.52 -19.09
C LEU A 371 19.49 -25.07 -19.75
N LEU A 372 20.65 -24.45 -19.49
CA LEU A 372 21.95 -24.94 -19.97
C LEU A 372 22.27 -26.33 -19.40
N TRP A 373 22.02 -26.54 -18.11
CA TRP A 373 22.24 -27.84 -17.46
C TRP A 373 21.35 -28.92 -18.08
N CYS A 374 20.05 -28.65 -18.26
CA CYS A 374 19.10 -29.55 -18.91
C CYS A 374 19.50 -29.89 -20.34
N LEU A 375 19.93 -28.89 -21.13
CA LEU A 375 20.45 -29.10 -22.48
C LEU A 375 21.66 -30.03 -22.48
N HIS A 376 22.64 -29.78 -21.61
CA HIS A 376 23.82 -30.63 -21.49
C HIS A 376 23.48 -32.04 -20.99
N ALA A 377 22.52 -32.17 -20.07
CA ALA A 377 22.06 -33.43 -19.53
C ALA A 377 21.34 -34.27 -20.59
N ALA A 378 20.43 -33.67 -21.38
CA ALA A 378 19.75 -34.32 -22.48
C ALA A 378 20.75 -34.87 -23.51
N ILE A 379 21.72 -34.06 -23.92
CA ILE A 379 22.77 -34.50 -24.86
C ILE A 379 23.64 -35.61 -24.25
N ALA A 380 23.98 -35.50 -22.96
CA ALA A 380 24.75 -36.50 -22.23
C ALA A 380 24.03 -37.85 -22.08
N LEU A 381 22.69 -37.86 -22.01
CA LEU A 381 21.86 -39.06 -21.97
C LEU A 381 21.76 -39.73 -23.34
N CYS A 382 21.64 -38.95 -24.42
CA CYS A 382 21.49 -39.49 -25.77
C CYS A 382 22.80 -39.97 -26.42
N LYS A 383 23.97 -39.48 -25.96
CA LYS A 383 25.27 -39.78 -26.59
C LYS A 383 26.26 -40.44 -25.61
N ARG A 384 27.04 -41.41 -26.11
CA ARG A 384 28.11 -42.07 -25.35
C ARG A 384 29.35 -41.16 -25.24
N GLY A 385 29.90 -41.03 -24.04
CA GLY A 385 31.15 -40.34 -23.74
C GLY A 385 31.41 -40.32 -22.24
N GLU A 386 32.65 -40.34 -21.77
CA GLU A 386 32.93 -40.27 -20.34
C GLU A 386 33.29 -38.85 -19.89
N PRO A 387 32.90 -38.43 -18.67
CA PRO A 387 33.33 -37.15 -18.12
C PRO A 387 34.86 -37.13 -17.96
N VAL A 388 35.47 -35.99 -18.28
CA VAL A 388 36.92 -35.80 -18.18
C VAL A 388 37.32 -35.52 -16.73
N THR A 389 38.35 -36.19 -16.25
CA THR A 389 39.01 -35.83 -14.99
C THR A 389 39.93 -34.64 -15.21
N PHE A 390 39.61 -33.51 -14.58
CA PHE A 390 40.44 -32.31 -14.68
C PHE A 390 41.69 -32.43 -13.79
N ASN A 391 42.84 -31.99 -14.31
CA ASN A 391 44.05 -31.79 -13.51
C ASN A 391 43.87 -30.61 -12.52
N LEU A 392 44.75 -30.49 -11.52
CA LEU A 392 44.63 -29.44 -10.49
C LEU A 392 44.63 -28.02 -11.09
N LYS A 393 45.50 -27.75 -12.07
CA LYS A 393 45.59 -26.45 -12.75
C LYS A 393 44.27 -26.06 -13.42
N SER A 394 43.62 -26.99 -14.09
CA SER A 394 42.35 -26.78 -14.79
C SER A 394 41.19 -26.66 -13.81
N ARG A 395 41.20 -27.40 -12.69
CA ARG A 395 40.24 -27.19 -11.58
C ARG A 395 40.36 -25.78 -11.00
N LEU A 396 41.58 -25.33 -10.72
CA LEU A 396 41.83 -23.96 -10.21
C LEU A 396 41.39 -22.90 -11.22
N ARG A 397 41.59 -23.13 -12.52
CA ARG A 397 41.09 -22.22 -13.58
C ARG A 397 39.57 -22.19 -13.65
N ILE A 398 38.90 -23.35 -13.55
CA ILE A 398 37.44 -23.44 -13.53
C ILE A 398 36.87 -22.68 -12.32
N ILE A 399 37.43 -22.90 -11.12
CA ILE A 399 36.99 -22.22 -9.90
C ILE A 399 37.30 -20.72 -9.98
N GLY A 400 38.55 -20.35 -10.27
CA GLY A 400 39.00 -18.96 -10.30
C GLY A 400 38.38 -18.15 -11.43
N PHE A 401 38.64 -18.53 -12.68
CA PHE A 401 38.21 -17.76 -13.86
C PHE A 401 36.80 -18.11 -14.34
N GLY A 402 36.34 -19.34 -14.11
CA GLY A 402 35.02 -19.79 -14.55
C GLY A 402 33.89 -19.46 -13.58
N MET A 403 34.18 -19.29 -12.28
CA MET A 403 33.14 -19.07 -11.25
C MET A 403 33.39 -17.82 -10.40
N LEU A 404 34.54 -17.74 -9.72
CA LEU A 404 34.82 -16.67 -8.76
C LEU A 404 35.00 -15.31 -9.42
N LEU A 405 35.69 -15.24 -10.57
CA LEU A 405 35.91 -13.97 -11.27
C LEU A 405 34.60 -13.35 -11.78
N PRO A 406 33.71 -14.07 -12.50
CA PRO A 406 32.40 -13.52 -12.86
C PRO A 406 31.55 -13.09 -11.66
N LEU A 407 31.59 -13.86 -10.57
CA LEU A 407 30.91 -13.51 -9.32
C LEU A 407 31.49 -12.22 -8.72
N ALA A 408 32.81 -12.08 -8.69
CA ALA A 408 33.49 -10.87 -8.22
C ALA A 408 33.19 -9.66 -9.10
N VAL A 409 33.14 -9.83 -10.43
CA VAL A 409 32.76 -8.77 -11.37
C VAL A 409 31.30 -8.35 -11.15
N PHE A 410 30.39 -9.30 -10.93
CA PHE A 410 29.00 -8.99 -10.60
C PHE A 410 28.88 -8.26 -9.25
N LEU A 411 29.62 -8.70 -8.23
CA LEU A 411 29.67 -8.03 -6.94
C LEU A 411 30.22 -6.61 -7.06
N LEU A 412 31.30 -6.40 -7.81
CA LEU A 412 31.85 -5.08 -8.10
C LEU A 412 30.84 -4.21 -8.85
N TYR A 413 30.17 -4.76 -9.86
CA TYR A 413 29.15 -4.07 -10.63
C TYR A 413 28.00 -3.60 -9.73
N THR A 414 27.51 -4.47 -8.84
CA THR A 414 26.39 -4.19 -7.93
C THR A 414 26.76 -3.33 -6.72
N HIS A 415 28.03 -3.30 -6.30
CA HIS A 415 28.45 -2.55 -5.11
C HIS A 415 29.04 -1.17 -5.43
N VAL A 416 29.45 -0.93 -6.68
CA VAL A 416 29.91 0.39 -7.11
C VAL A 416 28.73 1.13 -7.71
N ASP A 417 28.20 2.09 -6.96
CA ASP A 417 26.99 2.84 -7.33
C ASP A 417 27.11 3.55 -8.69
N PHE A 418 28.29 4.07 -9.00
CA PHE A 418 28.61 4.65 -10.31
C PHE A 418 28.45 3.66 -11.48
N LEU A 419 28.90 2.41 -11.31
CA LEU A 419 28.85 1.38 -12.35
C LEU A 419 27.44 0.82 -12.52
N SER A 420 26.75 0.56 -11.40
CA SER A 420 25.38 0.04 -11.42
C SER A 420 24.33 1.08 -11.78
N GLY A 421 24.64 2.37 -11.62
CA GLY A 421 23.67 3.46 -11.79
C GLY A 421 22.68 3.59 -10.62
N ARG A 422 22.93 2.92 -9.48
CA ARG A 422 22.02 2.91 -8.31
C ARG A 422 21.75 4.27 -7.68
N GLU A 423 22.47 5.29 -8.09
CA GLU A 423 22.24 6.68 -7.67
C GLU A 423 21.04 7.32 -8.37
N PHE A 424 20.61 6.80 -9.53
CA PHE A 424 19.53 7.38 -10.31
C PHE A 424 18.24 6.56 -10.27
N TYR A 425 17.19 7.13 -10.85
CA TYR A 425 15.86 6.55 -10.94
C TYR A 425 15.88 5.19 -11.65
N LEU A 426 15.09 4.25 -11.12
CA LEU A 426 15.09 2.87 -11.60
C LEU A 426 14.77 2.75 -13.10
N ARG A 427 13.74 3.46 -13.59
CA ARG A 427 13.38 3.41 -15.01
C ARG A 427 14.47 3.97 -15.92
N MET A 428 15.31 4.87 -15.41
CA MET A 428 16.44 5.44 -16.17
C MET A 428 17.63 4.48 -16.25
N ASN A 429 17.61 3.35 -15.55
CA ASN A 429 18.72 2.39 -15.46
C ASN A 429 18.35 0.95 -15.85
N LEU A 430 17.24 0.75 -16.58
CA LEU A 430 16.80 -0.58 -17.00
C LEU A 430 17.85 -1.30 -17.86
N ASP A 431 18.59 -0.55 -18.68
CA ASP A 431 19.63 -1.10 -19.56
C ASP A 431 20.82 -1.63 -18.75
N ARG A 432 21.16 -0.93 -17.66
CA ARG A 432 22.21 -1.32 -16.70
C ARG A 432 21.79 -2.57 -15.93
N LEU A 433 20.51 -2.77 -15.67
CA LEU A 433 20.00 -4.02 -15.11
C LEU A 433 20.24 -5.21 -16.06
N LEU A 434 19.87 -5.07 -17.34
CA LEU A 434 20.10 -6.11 -18.34
C LEU A 434 21.59 -6.45 -18.49
N LEU A 435 22.46 -5.44 -18.36
CA LEU A 435 23.90 -5.63 -18.36
C LEU A 435 24.38 -6.50 -17.18
N GLY A 436 23.81 -6.31 -15.98
CA GLY A 436 24.13 -7.11 -14.80
C GLY A 436 23.75 -8.59 -14.95
N ILE A 437 22.56 -8.88 -15.50
CA ILE A 437 22.12 -10.25 -15.85
C ILE A 437 23.06 -10.82 -16.91
N GLY A 438 23.39 -10.02 -17.93
CA GLY A 438 24.34 -10.37 -18.97
C GLY A 438 25.68 -10.81 -18.37
N LEU A 439 26.28 -10.02 -17.47
CA LEU A 439 27.57 -10.32 -16.84
C LEU A 439 27.58 -11.67 -16.12
N LEU A 440 26.51 -12.01 -15.39
CA LEU A 440 26.39 -13.32 -14.74
C LEU A 440 26.24 -14.44 -15.77
N LEU A 441 25.42 -14.26 -16.79
CA LEU A 441 25.29 -15.27 -17.85
C LEU A 441 26.61 -15.44 -18.60
N PHE A 442 27.35 -14.38 -18.89
CA PHE A 442 28.65 -14.42 -19.55
C PHE A 442 29.72 -15.25 -18.82
N SER A 443 29.52 -15.58 -17.55
CA SER A 443 30.36 -16.56 -16.82
C SER A 443 30.44 -17.93 -17.50
N TRP A 444 29.45 -18.31 -18.32
CA TRP A 444 29.45 -19.56 -19.07
C TRP A 444 30.56 -19.59 -20.15
N ILE A 445 30.97 -18.43 -20.69
CA ILE A 445 31.97 -18.35 -21.77
C ILE A 445 33.37 -18.79 -21.32
N PRO A 446 33.99 -18.22 -20.27
CA PRO A 446 35.30 -18.68 -19.82
C PRO A 446 35.24 -20.13 -19.32
N LEU A 447 34.14 -20.50 -18.65
CA LEU A 447 33.91 -21.88 -18.21
C LEU A 447 33.90 -22.87 -19.39
N SER A 448 33.16 -22.53 -20.46
CA SER A 448 33.11 -23.34 -21.67
C SER A 448 34.41 -23.38 -22.44
N GLY A 449 35.13 -22.26 -22.54
CA GLY A 449 36.46 -22.22 -23.15
C GLY A 449 37.44 -23.17 -22.47
N ILE A 450 37.50 -23.15 -21.13
CA ILE A 450 38.40 -24.02 -20.35
C ILE A 450 38.02 -25.49 -20.56
N ILE A 451 36.74 -25.85 -20.43
CA ILE A 451 36.29 -27.25 -20.53
C ILE A 451 36.40 -27.75 -21.97
N ARG A 452 36.15 -26.90 -22.97
CA ARG A 452 36.33 -27.24 -24.40
C ARG A 452 37.79 -27.55 -24.72
N ASN A 453 38.73 -26.79 -24.15
CA ASN A 453 40.17 -27.05 -24.34
C ASN A 453 40.59 -28.39 -23.73
N GLU A 454 40.10 -28.73 -22.53
CA GLU A 454 40.39 -30.00 -21.85
C GLU A 454 39.71 -31.23 -22.48
N THR A 455 38.66 -30.99 -23.27
CA THR A 455 37.89 -32.03 -23.98
C THR A 455 38.26 -32.10 -25.46
N ARG A 456 39.26 -31.34 -25.91
CA ARG A 456 39.69 -31.32 -27.31
C ARG A 456 40.14 -32.72 -27.74
N GLY A 457 39.61 -33.19 -28.88
CA GLY A 457 39.86 -34.54 -29.39
C GLY A 457 38.98 -35.64 -28.76
N LYS A 458 38.11 -35.31 -27.80
CA LYS A 458 37.13 -36.24 -27.22
C LYS A 458 35.74 -36.07 -27.85
N PRO A 459 34.84 -37.07 -27.76
CA PRO A 459 33.47 -36.93 -28.22
C PRO A 459 32.78 -35.74 -27.55
N PHE A 460 31.91 -35.04 -28.26
CA PHE A 460 31.14 -33.91 -27.71
C PHE A 460 30.34 -34.28 -26.44
N ALA A 461 29.91 -35.54 -26.32
CA ALA A 461 29.26 -36.06 -25.12
C ALA A 461 30.16 -36.01 -23.85
N SER A 462 31.47 -36.12 -24.01
CA SER A 462 32.42 -35.94 -22.90
C SER A 462 32.48 -34.49 -22.44
N TYR A 463 32.40 -33.52 -23.36
CA TYR A 463 32.27 -32.10 -23.03
C TYR A 463 30.97 -31.83 -22.26
N THR A 464 29.83 -32.30 -22.76
CA THR A 464 28.54 -32.05 -22.09
C THR A 464 28.45 -32.70 -20.71
N ARG A 465 28.96 -33.92 -20.54
CA ARG A 465 29.03 -34.58 -19.22
C ARG A 465 29.96 -33.85 -18.25
N SER A 466 31.06 -33.30 -18.74
CA SER A 466 32.01 -32.54 -17.92
C SER A 466 31.49 -31.16 -17.50
N MET A 467 30.46 -30.65 -18.18
CA MET A 467 29.78 -29.38 -17.87
C MET A 467 28.77 -29.46 -16.73
N LEU A 468 28.18 -30.63 -16.48
CA LEU A 468 27.08 -30.77 -15.51
C LEU A 468 27.47 -30.39 -14.08
N LEU A 469 28.64 -30.83 -13.62
CA LEU A 469 29.13 -30.53 -12.27
C LEU A 469 29.53 -29.05 -12.13
N PRO A 470 30.32 -28.45 -13.03
CA PRO A 470 30.63 -27.03 -12.94
C PRO A 470 29.41 -26.12 -13.02
N LEU A 471 28.41 -26.42 -13.85
CA LEU A 471 27.18 -25.63 -13.90
C LEU A 471 26.39 -25.72 -12.59
N ALA A 472 26.26 -26.91 -12.01
CA ALA A 472 25.63 -27.09 -10.71
C ALA A 472 26.40 -26.38 -9.58
N LEU A 473 27.74 -26.43 -9.61
CA LEU A 473 28.59 -25.76 -8.63
C LEU A 473 28.53 -24.23 -8.76
N LEU A 474 28.51 -23.72 -9.99
CA LEU A 474 28.34 -22.29 -10.28
C LEU A 474 27.00 -21.80 -9.71
N LEU A 475 25.91 -22.50 -9.98
CA LEU A 475 24.59 -22.14 -9.45
C LEU A 475 24.58 -22.16 -7.91
N PHE A 476 25.13 -23.22 -7.31
CA PHE A 476 25.21 -23.36 -5.87
C PHE A 476 26.03 -22.24 -5.21
N LEU A 477 27.24 -21.96 -5.71
CA LEU A 477 28.12 -20.94 -5.15
C LEU A 477 27.53 -19.54 -5.31
N THR A 478 27.00 -19.22 -6.50
CA THR A 478 26.37 -17.92 -6.75
C THR A 478 25.17 -17.72 -5.83
N GLY A 479 24.28 -18.71 -5.68
CA GLY A 479 23.14 -18.63 -4.77
C GLY A 479 23.55 -18.56 -3.30
N ALA A 480 24.52 -19.37 -2.87
CA ALA A 480 25.01 -19.41 -1.49
C ALA A 480 25.66 -18.10 -1.04
N VAL A 481 26.26 -17.34 -1.97
CA VAL A 481 26.92 -16.07 -1.68
C VAL A 481 25.98 -14.89 -1.86
N LEU A 482 25.31 -14.80 -3.02
CA LEU A 482 24.56 -13.60 -3.39
C LEU A 482 23.26 -13.47 -2.61
N ARG A 483 22.48 -14.53 -2.44
CA ARG A 483 21.18 -14.40 -1.78
C ARG A 483 21.30 -13.96 -0.32
N PRO A 484 22.11 -14.58 0.55
CA PRO A 484 22.22 -14.10 1.93
C PRO A 484 22.72 -12.65 2.01
N LEU A 485 23.60 -12.24 1.09
CA LEU A 485 24.11 -10.88 1.02
C LEU A 485 23.01 -9.89 0.59
N LEU A 486 22.22 -10.21 -0.43
CA LEU A 486 21.10 -9.40 -0.90
C LEU A 486 20.01 -9.30 0.16
N ASP A 487 19.60 -10.42 0.76
CA ASP A 487 18.65 -10.48 1.87
C ASP A 487 19.11 -9.60 3.05
N TYR A 488 20.38 -9.72 3.45
CA TYR A 488 20.97 -8.89 4.51
C TYR A 488 20.91 -7.40 4.17
N LYS A 489 21.28 -7.03 2.95
CA LYS A 489 21.23 -5.62 2.50
C LYS A 489 19.82 -5.08 2.45
N ILE A 490 18.85 -5.84 1.94
CA ILE A 490 17.44 -5.44 1.91
C ILE A 490 16.97 -5.14 3.33
N ILE A 491 17.24 -6.02 4.29
CA ILE A 491 16.86 -5.81 5.69
C ILE A 491 17.57 -4.60 6.31
N ASN A 492 18.84 -4.37 5.98
CA ASN A 492 19.58 -3.23 6.50
C ASN A 492 19.06 -1.89 5.95
N TYR A 493 18.84 -1.80 4.64
CA TYR A 493 18.25 -0.60 4.05
C TYR A 493 16.81 -0.42 4.50
N TRP A 494 16.06 -1.50 4.69
CA TRP A 494 14.71 -1.48 5.27
C TRP A 494 14.67 -0.78 6.63
N LYS A 495 15.62 -1.12 7.51
CA LYS A 495 15.71 -0.48 8.84
C LYS A 495 15.98 1.03 8.75
N GLY A 496 16.69 1.46 7.72
CA GLY A 496 17.00 2.88 7.44
C GLY A 496 15.95 3.60 6.59
N ASP A 497 14.98 2.91 6.01
CA ASP A 497 13.94 3.50 5.15
C ASP A 497 12.83 4.11 6.00
N THR A 498 12.99 5.38 6.32
CA THR A 498 12.02 6.15 7.10
C THR A 498 10.87 6.67 6.25
N LEU A 499 11.04 6.85 4.94
CA LEU A 499 10.02 7.41 4.07
C LEU A 499 8.92 6.38 3.76
N PHE A 500 9.30 5.20 3.29
CA PHE A 500 8.32 4.20 2.88
C PHE A 500 7.63 3.52 4.06
N ARG A 501 8.32 3.36 5.19
CA ARG A 501 7.69 2.88 6.44
C ARG A 501 6.59 3.82 6.93
N PHE A 502 6.67 5.08 6.57
CA PHE A 502 5.82 6.14 7.10
C PHE A 502 4.60 6.45 6.22
N THR A 503 4.72 6.41 4.88
CA THR A 503 3.62 6.65 3.91
C THR A 503 2.43 5.71 4.00
N CYS A 504 2.55 4.70 4.83
CA CYS A 504 2.00 3.38 4.58
C CYS A 504 1.39 2.78 5.86
N THR A 505 1.96 3.09 7.02
CA THR A 505 1.41 2.73 8.34
C THR A 505 1.82 3.78 9.36
N PHE A 506 0.85 4.52 9.91
CA PHE A 506 1.03 5.20 11.19
C PHE A 506 0.74 4.21 12.31
N ASP A 507 1.68 3.31 12.55
CA ASP A 507 1.66 2.53 13.79
C ASP A 507 1.87 3.49 14.97
N ASN A 508 1.06 3.39 16.02
CA ASN A 508 1.18 4.24 17.21
C ASN A 508 2.57 4.12 17.87
N GLU A 509 3.27 2.99 17.67
CA GLU A 509 4.66 2.80 18.12
C GLU A 509 5.66 3.73 17.42
N PHE A 510 5.41 4.12 16.16
CA PHE A 510 6.34 4.98 15.40
C PHE A 510 6.15 6.48 15.69
N ARG A 511 4.94 6.88 16.11
CA ARG A 511 4.61 8.27 16.52
C ARG A 511 5.42 8.77 17.71
N HIS A 512 5.92 7.87 18.55
CA HIS A 512 6.67 8.21 19.76
C HIS A 512 8.19 7.98 19.64
N SER A 513 8.69 7.59 18.45
CA SER A 513 10.14 7.43 18.26
C SER A 513 10.82 8.79 18.04
N GLU A 514 11.92 9.04 18.74
CA GLU A 514 12.76 10.26 18.59
C GLU A 514 13.31 10.47 17.17
N TYR A 515 13.16 9.47 16.29
CA TYR A 515 13.61 9.48 14.90
C TYR A 515 12.52 9.87 13.88
N ALA A 516 11.29 10.16 14.33
CA ALA A 516 10.15 10.47 13.47
C ALA A 516 10.13 11.92 12.92
N THR A 517 11.29 12.44 12.49
CA THR A 517 11.42 13.68 11.74
C THR A 517 11.59 13.40 10.26
N ALA A 518 10.50 13.17 9.54
CA ALA A 518 10.52 13.34 8.09
C ALA A 518 9.14 13.79 7.62
N ALA A 519 9.11 15.01 7.10
CA ALA A 519 8.32 15.34 5.91
C ALA A 519 6.79 15.19 6.05
N GLU A 520 6.22 13.98 6.04
CA GLU A 520 4.78 13.76 6.14
C GLU A 520 4.25 13.82 7.59
N ASN A 521 5.08 13.59 8.63
CA ASN A 521 4.71 13.94 10.03
C ASN A 521 4.59 15.45 10.16
N ARG A 522 5.55 16.18 9.56
CA ARG A 522 5.42 17.62 9.43
C ARG A 522 4.20 17.96 8.60
N ALA A 523 3.90 17.29 7.49
CA ALA A 523 2.71 17.59 6.71
C ALA A 523 1.42 17.29 7.44
N HIS A 524 1.28 16.13 8.05
CA HIS A 524 0.11 15.74 8.85
C HIS A 524 -0.04 16.68 10.04
N ASP A 525 1.00 16.89 10.85
CA ASP A 525 0.94 17.74 12.03
C ASP A 525 0.86 19.21 11.65
N TYR A 526 1.43 19.65 10.53
CA TYR A 526 1.31 21.02 10.01
C TYR A 526 -0.04 21.24 9.37
N LEU A 527 -0.58 20.32 8.58
CA LEU A 527 -1.92 20.41 7.99
C LEU A 527 -2.96 20.33 9.09
N SER A 528 -2.83 19.36 10.01
CA SER A 528 -3.67 19.21 11.18
C SER A 528 -3.54 20.41 12.11
N ALA A 529 -2.34 20.90 12.43
CA ALA A 529 -2.16 22.09 13.25
C ALA A 529 -2.61 23.36 12.54
N LYS A 530 -2.38 23.53 11.23
CA LYS A 530 -2.85 24.70 10.48
C LYS A 530 -4.36 24.70 10.34
N LEU A 531 -4.96 23.54 10.08
CA LEU A 531 -6.40 23.37 10.07
C LEU A 531 -6.94 23.61 11.48
N LYS A 532 -6.35 23.04 12.54
CA LYS A 532 -6.70 23.30 13.95
C LYS A 532 -6.51 24.76 14.36
N MET A 533 -5.48 25.46 13.89
CA MET A 533 -5.23 26.89 14.15
C MET A 533 -6.25 27.76 13.42
N PHE A 534 -6.53 27.45 12.16
CA PHE A 534 -7.63 28.04 11.39
C PHE A 534 -8.96 27.87 12.12
N MET A 535 -9.19 26.68 12.66
CA MET A 535 -10.35 26.37 13.49
C MET A 535 -10.35 27.20 14.79
N GLN A 536 -9.27 27.19 15.57
CA GLN A 536 -9.19 27.84 16.89
C GLN A 536 -9.32 29.36 16.85
N GLY A 537 -8.85 30.02 15.78
CA GLY A 537 -8.98 31.48 15.62
C GLY A 537 -10.42 32.00 15.54
N HIS A 538 -11.41 31.13 15.37
CA HIS A 538 -12.81 31.50 15.14
C HIS A 538 -13.79 30.90 16.18
N SER A 539 -13.32 30.22 17.24
CA SER A 539 -14.23 29.77 18.33
C SER A 539 -14.72 30.93 19.19
N ASP A 540 -13.89 31.96 19.36
CA ASP A 540 -14.19 33.05 20.29
C ASP A 540 -15.18 34.06 19.69
N ALA A 541 -15.39 34.02 18.37
CA ALA A 541 -16.35 34.86 17.67
C ALA A 541 -17.78 34.27 17.60
N PHE A 542 -17.95 32.96 17.87
CA PHE A 542 -19.22 32.26 17.63
C PHE A 542 -19.68 31.35 18.77
N SER A 543 -19.23 31.57 20.00
CA SER A 543 -19.89 31.03 21.19
C SER A 543 -21.14 31.87 21.52
N PRO A 544 -22.37 31.33 21.41
CA PRO A 544 -23.53 32.02 21.93
C PRO A 544 -23.48 31.96 23.47
N GLY A 545 -23.40 33.13 24.11
CA GLY A 545 -23.65 33.28 25.54
C GLY A 545 -22.45 33.02 26.46
N LYS A 546 -21.58 34.03 26.60
CA LYS A 546 -21.20 34.46 27.94
C LYS A 546 -21.80 35.84 28.15
N GLU A 547 -22.93 35.88 28.85
CA GLU A 547 -23.39 37.09 29.51
C GLU A 547 -22.21 37.66 30.29
N THR A 548 -21.68 38.76 29.78
CA THR A 548 -20.80 39.62 30.57
C THR A 548 -21.72 40.39 31.49
N GLY A 549 -21.92 39.85 32.70
CA GLY A 549 -22.49 40.61 33.79
C GLY A 549 -21.62 41.82 34.07
N LYS A 550 -22.13 43.01 33.75
CA LYS A 550 -21.82 44.27 34.41
C LYS A 550 -23.10 45.03 34.65
#